data_AF-A0A1Q7IUV6-F1
#
_entry.id   AF-A0A1Q7IUV6-F1
#
_cell.length_a   1.000
_cell.length_b   1.000
_cell.length_c   1.000
_cell.angle_alpha   90.00
_cell.angle_beta   90.00
_cell.angle_gamma   90.00
#
_symmetry.space_group_name_H-M   'P 1'
#
loop_
_entity.id
_entity.type
_entity.pdbx_description
1 polymer ?
#
loop_
_entity_poly.entity_id
_entity_poly.type
_entity_poly.pdbx_seq_one_letter_code
_entity_poly.pdbx_strand_id
1 'polypeptide(L)' 'MRFPFTFMGVMALGIGVWVGFYLAVHPGMDPLSEGIAALTAVISFGFGAYVLIRRVRRGPQH' A
#
# COMPACT_ATOMS: atom_id res chain seq x y z
N MET A 1 2.81 -4.72 22.67
CA MET A 1 3.74 -4.82 21.52
C MET A 1 2.93 -4.79 20.21
N ARG A 2 2.71 -3.61 19.59
CA ARG A 2 1.88 -3.42 18.36
C ARG A 2 2.73 -3.01 17.13
N PHE A 3 4.05 -3.02 17.33
CA PHE A 3 5.06 -2.39 16.49
C PHE A 3 5.28 -3.03 15.09
N PRO A 4 4.91 -4.30 14.79
CA PRO A 4 5.04 -4.80 13.41
C PRO A 4 3.86 -4.42 12.51
N PHE A 5 2.61 -4.49 12.99
CA PHE A 5 1.45 -4.46 12.09
C PHE A 5 1.17 -3.06 11.51
N THR A 6 1.27 -2.01 12.33
CA THR A 6 1.13 -0.63 11.85
C THR A 6 2.29 -0.22 10.94
N PHE A 7 3.51 -0.65 11.27
CA PHE A 7 4.69 -0.45 10.42
C PHE A 7 4.49 -1.11 9.05
N MET A 8 4.02 -2.36 9.00
CA MET A 8 3.67 -3.05 7.75
C MET A 8 2.63 -2.27 6.93
N GLY A 9 1.63 -1.69 7.58
CA GLY A 9 0.63 -0.85 6.89
C GLY A 9 1.25 0.40 6.26
N VAL A 10 2.14 1.09 6.98
CA VAL A 10 2.87 2.27 6.45
C VAL A 10 3.81 1.87 5.31
N MET A 11 4.54 0.76 5.45
CA MET A 11 5.41 0.24 4.40
C MET A 11 4.62 -0.13 3.15
N ALA A 12 3.43 -0.74 3.30
CA ALA A 12 2.55 -1.06 2.18
C ALA A 12 2.07 0.21 1.46
N LEU A 13 1.73 1.28 2.19
CA LEU A 13 1.43 2.57 1.55
C LEU A 13 2.63 3.12 0.78
N GLY A 14 3.84 3.06 1.38
CA GLY A 14 5.07 3.50 0.72
C GLY A 14 5.35 2.73 -0.57
N ILE A 15 5.16 1.41 -0.56
CA ILE A 15 5.29 0.56 -1.75
C ILE A 15 4.23 0.95 -2.79
N GLY A 16 2.98 1.15 -2.39
CA GLY A 16 1.91 1.58 -3.30
C GLY A 16 2.25 2.91 -3.99
N VAL A 17 2.70 3.91 -3.22
CA VAL A 17 3.14 5.22 -3.76
C VAL A 17 4.30 5.05 -4.72
N TRP A 18 5.31 4.27 -4.34
CA TRP A 18 6.48 4.03 -5.18
C TRP A 18 6.12 3.36 -6.51
N VAL A 19 5.30 2.31 -6.48
CA VAL A 19 4.86 1.61 -7.69
C VAL A 19 4.01 2.53 -8.58
N GLY A 20 3.11 3.31 -7.99
CA GLY A 20 2.33 4.31 -8.75
C GLY A 20 3.22 5.35 -9.42
N PHE A 21 4.25 5.84 -8.72
CA PHE A 21 5.24 6.76 -9.30
C PHE A 21 6.05 6.08 -10.41
N TYR A 22 6.47 4.83 -10.22
CA TYR A 22 7.22 4.07 -11.22
C TYR A 22 6.43 3.92 -12.53
N LEU A 23 5.14 3.55 -12.43
CA LEU A 23 4.23 3.48 -13.58
C LEU A 23 4.07 4.83 -14.28
N ALA A 24 3.94 5.93 -13.51
CA ALA A 24 3.79 7.27 -14.06
C ALA A 24 5.04 7.77 -14.80
N VAL A 25 6.23 7.38 -14.36
CA VAL A 25 7.52 7.77 -14.97
C VAL A 25 7.92 6.86 -16.13
N HIS A 26 7.37 5.64 -16.22
CA HIS A 26 7.69 4.67 -17.27
C HIS A 26 6.46 4.33 -18.13
N PRO A 27 5.89 5.31 -18.87
CA PRO A 27 4.82 5.03 -19.82
C PRO A 27 5.35 4.16 -20.97
N GLY A 28 4.60 3.11 -21.33
CA GLY A 28 4.98 2.18 -22.42
C GLY A 28 5.62 0.87 -21.95
N MET A 29 5.39 0.46 -20.71
CA MET A 29 5.67 -0.92 -20.28
C MET A 29 4.81 -1.94 -21.02
N ASP A 30 5.29 -3.18 -21.03
CA ASP A 30 4.48 -4.31 -21.47
C ASP A 30 3.15 -4.37 -20.67
N PRO A 31 1.99 -4.56 -21.32
CA PRO A 31 0.68 -4.49 -20.67
C PRO A 31 0.49 -5.45 -19.50
N LEU A 32 1.10 -6.64 -19.54
CA LEU A 32 1.02 -7.61 -18.46
C LEU A 32 1.80 -7.10 -17.24
N SER A 33 3.00 -6.58 -17.48
CA SER A 33 3.86 -6.02 -16.44
C SER A 33 3.22 -4.79 -15.78
N GLU A 34 2.63 -3.91 -16.59
CA GLU A 34 1.87 -2.75 -16.12
C GLU A 34 0.67 -3.18 -15.27
N GLY A 35 -0.10 -4.17 -15.72
CA GLY A 35 -1.25 -4.70 -15.00
C GLY A 35 -0.88 -5.30 -13.63
N ILE A 36 0.21 -6.07 -13.57
CA ILE A 36 0.71 -6.64 -12.31
C ILE A 36 1.18 -5.55 -11.35
N ALA A 37 1.91 -4.55 -11.84
CA ALA A 37 2.37 -3.42 -11.05
C ALA A 37 1.17 -2.60 -10.52
N ALA A 38 0.19 -2.30 -11.36
CA ALA A 38 -1.02 -1.58 -10.96
C ALA A 38 -1.81 -2.34 -9.88
N LEU A 39 -2.00 -3.65 -10.06
CA LEU A 39 -2.66 -4.51 -9.08
C LEU A 39 -1.91 -4.52 -7.74
N THR A 40 -0.58 -4.60 -7.79
CA THR A 40 0.28 -4.56 -6.59
C THR A 40 0.12 -3.23 -5.85
N ALA A 41 0.09 -2.12 -6.57
CA ALA A 41 -0.12 -0.80 -5.98
C ALA A 41 -1.48 -0.72 -5.27
N VAL A 42 -2.56 -1.16 -5.95
CA VAL A 42 -3.92 -1.16 -5.39
C VAL A 42 -4.00 -2.01 -4.12
N ILE A 43 -3.45 -3.23 -4.13
CA ILE A 43 -3.44 -4.12 -2.97
C ILE A 43 -2.66 -3.48 -1.81
N SER A 44 -1.51 -2.89 -2.10
CA SER A 44 -0.64 -2.28 -1.09
C SER A 44 -1.31 -1.06 -0.45
N PHE A 45 -1.96 -0.21 -1.26
CA PHE A 45 -2.77 0.90 -0.77
C PHE A 45 -3.96 0.44 0.05
N GLY A 46 -4.72 -0.55 -0.44
CA GLY A 46 -5.87 -1.10 0.26
C GLY A 46 -5.51 -1.70 1.61
N PHE A 47 -4.43 -2.48 1.66
CA PHE A 47 -3.91 -3.06 2.90
C PHE A 47 -3.44 -1.99 3.88
N GLY A 48 -2.61 -1.05 3.42
CA GLY A 48 -2.12 0.05 4.26
C GLY A 48 -3.25 0.91 4.82
N ALA A 49 -4.21 1.29 3.99
CA ALA A 49 -5.40 2.05 4.40
C ALA A 49 -6.24 1.25 5.40
N TYR A 50 -6.50 -0.04 5.14
CA TYR A 50 -7.25 -0.91 6.06
C TYR A 50 -6.60 -0.96 7.44
N VAL A 51 -5.28 -1.17 7.50
CA VAL A 51 -4.55 -1.27 8.78
C VAL A 51 -4.63 0.05 9.54
N LEU A 52 -4.44 1.18 8.87
CA LEU A 52 -4.51 2.50 9.50
C LEU A 52 -5.94 2.83 9.97
N ILE A 53 -6.95 2.61 9.14
CA ILE A 53 -8.36 2.83 9.50
C ILE A 53 -8.74 1.94 10.69
N ARG A 54 -8.36 0.66 10.68
CA ARG A 54 -8.58 -0.26 11.79
C ARG A 54 -7.92 0.23 13.07
N ARG A 55 -6.71 0.78 12.99
CA ARG A 55 -5.99 1.34 14.14
C ARG A 55 -6.72 2.56 14.71
N VAL A 56 -7.16 3.49 13.86
CA VAL A 56 -7.87 4.70 14.29
C VAL A 56 -9.23 4.36 14.91
N ARG A 57 -9.98 3.42 14.29
CA ARG A 57 -11.31 3.03 14.77
C ARG A 57 -11.30 2.22 16.07
N ARG A 58 -10.28 1.39 16.29
CA ARG A 58 -10.11 0.61 17.52
C ARG A 58 -9.28 1.40 18.54
N GLY A 59 -9.69 2.64 18.84
CA GLY A 59 -9.04 3.54 19.80
C GLY A 59 -8.57 2.83 21.08
N PRO A 60 -7.60 3.40 21.82
CA PRO A 60 -6.89 2.72 22.90
C PRO A 60 -7.89 1.98 23.79
N GLN A 61 -7.87 0.65 23.71
CA GLN A 61 -8.65 -0.20 24.61
C GLN A 61 -8.15 0.11 26.01
N HIS A 62 -8.89 0.96 26.71
CA HIS A 62 -8.79 1.19 28.15
C HIS A 62 -9.34 -0.03 28.88
#